data_AF-A0A3M1Z388-F1
#
_entry.id   AF-A0A3M1Z388-F1
#
_cell.length_a   1.000
_cell.length_b   1.000
_cell.length_c   1.000
_cell.angle_alpha   90.00
_cell.angle_beta   90.00
_cell.angle_gamma   90.00
#
_symmetry.space_group_name_H-M   'P 1'
#
loop_
_entity.id
_entity.type
_entity.pdbx_description
1 polymer ?
#
loop_
_entity_poly.entity_id
_entity_poly.type
_entity_poly.pdbx_seq_one_letter_code
_entity_poly.pdbx_strand_id
1 'polypeptide(L)'
;MGQMNEQQTNTPSTDEMNQKEIPPNEPWLTPDEAVVDLGPMPEQMSDEERKARIEAFAMQVAEKLGETDDMPLGQLRKMTELCGEEFINKVLRKTAEVEAKGGLLTHDGTRRRSVGGTFFFLAKRRMPYTAFTIIYPDQNYPGDPPKKKRTDDKPKKHGQQGKGKGFKGGKGAPRGKGGPRGKGAPKGKGPRQQKGPRPQQHDQGERKRTHRPPPAPRQQVDVPDLSPTTPPQVAAKLKQLMIAAETFRKKIAALEAKPPDQRFGLESTRKLLANTERQIADLKKRYAK
;
A
#
# COMPACT_ATOMS: atom_id res chain seq x y z
N MET A 1 24.87 -34.54 -44.78
CA MET A 1 24.83 -34.54 -43.31
C MET A 1 25.02 -33.09 -42.84
N GLY A 2 23.93 -32.34 -42.68
CA GLY A 2 23.97 -30.97 -42.18
C GLY A 2 23.26 -30.93 -40.84
N GLN A 3 24.02 -30.81 -39.76
CA GLN A 3 23.46 -30.69 -38.41
C GLN A 3 22.87 -29.29 -38.26
N MET A 4 21.54 -29.21 -38.22
CA MET A 4 20.85 -27.98 -37.87
C MET A 4 20.91 -27.83 -36.36
N ASN A 5 21.59 -26.77 -35.93
CA ASN A 5 21.82 -26.45 -34.53
C ASN A 5 20.54 -25.79 -33.98
N GLU A 6 19.77 -26.56 -33.24
CA GLU A 6 18.52 -26.15 -32.61
C GLU A 6 18.84 -25.24 -31.42
N GLN A 7 18.86 -23.93 -31.67
CA GLN A 7 19.03 -22.93 -30.62
C GLN A 7 17.76 -22.92 -29.76
N GLN A 8 17.85 -23.53 -28.58
CA GLN A 8 16.83 -23.45 -27.54
C GLN A 8 16.67 -21.98 -27.13
N THR A 9 15.58 -21.36 -27.58
CA THR A 9 15.19 -20.04 -27.12
C THR A 9 14.63 -20.17 -25.72
N ASN A 10 15.43 -19.75 -24.75
CA ASN A 10 15.04 -19.64 -23.35
C ASN A 10 13.95 -18.55 -23.24
N THR A 11 12.68 -18.95 -23.34
CA THR A 11 11.56 -18.05 -23.08
C THR A 11 11.45 -17.84 -21.56
N PRO A 12 11.60 -16.61 -21.05
CA PRO A 12 11.46 -16.35 -19.62
C PRO A 12 10.04 -16.67 -19.17
N SER A 13 9.93 -17.28 -17.98
CA SER A 13 8.66 -17.66 -17.37
C SER A 13 7.75 -16.44 -17.17
N THR A 14 6.47 -16.57 -17.53
CA THR A 14 5.45 -15.51 -17.54
C THR A 14 5.26 -14.83 -16.18
N ASP A 15 5.55 -15.50 -15.08
CA ASP A 15 5.47 -14.94 -13.72
C ASP A 15 6.60 -13.95 -13.42
N GLU A 16 7.74 -14.08 -14.10
CA GLU A 16 8.93 -13.25 -13.89
C GLU A 16 8.85 -11.91 -14.65
N MET A 17 8.11 -11.86 -15.76
CA MET A 17 7.91 -10.64 -16.55
C MET A 17 6.95 -9.66 -15.88
N ASN A 18 5.97 -10.14 -15.10
CA ASN A 18 4.93 -9.27 -14.53
C ASN A 18 5.34 -8.58 -13.21
N GLN A 19 6.44 -9.03 -12.57
CA GLN A 19 6.92 -8.45 -11.30
C GLN A 19 8.21 -7.61 -11.44
N LYS A 20 8.97 -7.76 -12.53
CA LYS A 20 10.28 -7.08 -12.70
C LYS A 20 10.22 -5.67 -13.31
N GLU A 21 9.13 -5.27 -13.95
CA GLU A 21 9.09 -3.98 -14.66
C GLU A 21 8.52 -2.80 -13.86
N ILE A 22 7.95 -3.05 -12.68
CA ILE A 22 7.63 -1.96 -11.75
C ILE A 22 8.68 -2.02 -10.65
N PRO A 23 9.78 -1.24 -10.77
CA PRO A 23 10.78 -1.21 -9.71
C PRO A 23 10.06 -0.93 -8.38
N PRO A 24 10.21 -1.79 -7.36
CA PRO A 24 9.48 -1.67 -6.09
C PRO A 24 9.86 -0.41 -5.29
N ASN A 25 10.67 0.47 -5.86
CA ASN A 25 11.23 1.64 -5.23
C ASN A 25 11.59 2.74 -6.25
N GLU A 26 10.79 2.94 -7.30
CA GLU A 26 10.85 4.25 -7.95
C GLU A 26 10.40 5.31 -6.92
N PRO A 27 11.21 6.33 -6.61
CA PRO A 27 10.95 7.31 -5.57
C PRO A 27 9.92 8.35 -6.01
N TRP A 28 8.77 7.93 -6.54
CA TRP A 28 7.63 8.82 -6.72
C TRP A 28 6.80 8.79 -5.44
N LEU A 29 7.07 9.78 -4.59
CA LEU A 29 6.45 10.05 -3.30
C LEU A 29 6.70 8.96 -2.25
N THR A 30 7.55 9.31 -1.28
CA THR A 30 7.45 8.67 0.03
C THR A 30 5.99 8.84 0.53
N PRO A 31 5.42 7.87 1.26
CA PRO A 31 4.09 8.03 1.86
C PRO A 31 3.92 9.34 2.66
N ASP A 32 5.03 9.94 3.10
CA ASP A 32 5.11 11.23 3.79
C ASP A 32 5.02 12.45 2.84
N GLU A 33 5.49 12.35 1.59
CA GLU A 33 5.33 13.40 0.55
C GLU A 33 3.97 13.36 -0.17
N ALA A 34 3.19 12.29 0.02
CA ALA A 34 1.80 12.20 -0.48
C ALA A 34 0.79 12.98 0.36
N VAL A 35 1.22 13.54 1.49
CA VAL A 35 0.60 14.75 2.01
C VAL A 35 1.13 15.91 1.18
N VAL A 36 0.81 15.90 -0.12
CA VAL A 36 0.75 17.16 -0.85
C VAL A 36 -0.14 18.03 0.00
N ASP A 37 0.43 19.14 0.47
CA ASP A 37 -0.30 20.27 1.01
C ASP A 37 -1.46 20.49 0.04
N LEU A 38 -2.61 19.93 0.40
CA LEU A 38 -3.85 19.98 -0.36
C LEU A 38 -4.22 21.44 -0.21
N GLY A 39 -3.59 22.29 -1.05
CA GLY A 39 -3.78 23.72 -1.03
C GLY A 39 -5.28 23.93 -0.81
N PRO A 40 -5.65 24.61 0.28
CA PRO A 40 -6.98 24.49 0.85
C PRO A 40 -7.99 24.62 -0.28
N MET A 41 -8.84 23.60 -0.47
CA MET A 41 -10.00 23.78 -1.33
C MET A 41 -10.61 25.11 -0.90
N PRO A 42 -10.83 26.06 -1.83
CA PRO A 42 -11.15 27.44 -1.48
C PRO A 42 -12.27 27.39 -0.45
N GLU A 43 -11.95 27.86 0.76
CA GLU A 43 -12.73 27.70 2.00
C GLU A 43 -14.12 28.37 1.93
N GLN A 44 -14.49 28.85 0.73
CA GLN A 44 -15.66 29.64 0.41
C GLN A 44 -16.74 28.85 -0.35
N MET A 45 -16.51 27.59 -0.73
CA MET A 45 -17.57 26.75 -1.31
C MET A 45 -18.43 26.12 -0.21
N SER A 46 -19.75 26.12 -0.41
CA SER A 46 -20.69 25.37 0.44
C SER A 46 -20.43 23.86 0.36
N ASP A 47 -20.84 23.13 1.40
CA ASP A 47 -20.73 21.66 1.43
C ASP A 47 -21.48 21.02 0.25
N GLU A 48 -22.60 21.61 -0.16
CA GLU A 48 -23.39 21.21 -1.32
C GLU A 48 -22.61 21.39 -2.63
N GLU A 49 -21.97 22.54 -2.85
CA GLU A 49 -21.15 22.79 -4.03
C GLU A 49 -19.94 21.86 -4.09
N ARG A 50 -19.29 21.62 -2.95
CA ARG A 50 -18.17 20.67 -2.84
C ARG A 50 -18.62 19.26 -3.21
N LYS A 51 -19.77 18.81 -2.69
CA LYS A 51 -20.34 17.50 -3.01
C LYS A 51 -20.71 17.38 -4.49
N ALA A 52 -21.34 18.40 -5.06
CA ALA A 52 -21.69 18.44 -6.48
C ALA A 52 -20.44 18.39 -7.38
N ARG A 53 -19.37 19.09 -7.00
CA ARG A 53 -18.08 19.04 -7.70
C ARG A 53 -17.45 17.65 -7.64
N ILE A 54 -17.43 17.02 -6.46
CA ILE A 54 -16.93 15.64 -6.29
C ILE A 54 -17.72 14.67 -7.16
N GLU A 55 -19.04 14.80 -7.19
CA GLU A 55 -19.94 13.99 -8.00
C GLU A 55 -19.64 14.13 -9.49
N ALA A 56 -19.59 15.37 -10.00
CA ALA A 56 -19.33 15.67 -11.40
C ALA A 56 -17.95 15.15 -11.83
N PHE A 57 -16.93 15.34 -10.99
CA PHE A 57 -15.59 14.84 -11.27
C PHE A 57 -15.54 13.31 -11.27
N ALA A 58 -16.17 12.64 -10.30
CA ALA A 58 -16.24 11.19 -10.26
C ALA A 58 -16.93 10.61 -11.51
N MET A 59 -18.01 11.24 -11.99
CA MET A 59 -18.69 10.85 -13.23
C MET A 59 -17.79 11.01 -14.45
N GLN A 60 -17.08 12.13 -14.57
CA GLN A 60 -16.13 12.35 -15.67
C GLN A 60 -15.01 11.31 -15.68
N VAL A 61 -14.50 10.92 -14.51
CA VAL A 61 -13.47 9.89 -14.38
C VAL A 61 -14.05 8.52 -14.74
N ALA A 62 -15.25 8.20 -14.29
CA ALA A 62 -15.92 6.94 -14.61
C ALA A 62 -16.18 6.78 -16.11
N GLU A 63 -16.61 7.85 -16.79
CA GLU A 63 -16.77 7.89 -18.25
C GLU A 63 -15.46 7.56 -18.97
N LYS A 64 -14.34 8.17 -18.54
CA LYS A 64 -13.01 7.88 -19.10
C LYS A 64 -12.55 6.44 -18.88
N LEU A 65 -12.97 5.82 -17.77
CA LEU A 65 -12.63 4.45 -17.43
C LEU A 65 -13.60 3.41 -18.02
N GLY A 66 -14.74 3.85 -18.58
CA GLY A 66 -15.82 2.98 -19.04
C GLY A 66 -16.57 2.29 -17.91
N GLU A 67 -16.64 2.90 -16.74
CA GLU A 67 -17.28 2.34 -15.53
C GLU A 67 -18.68 2.94 -15.36
N THR A 68 -19.71 2.09 -15.31
CA THR A 68 -21.11 2.50 -15.11
C THR A 68 -21.70 2.03 -13.79
N ASP A 69 -21.01 1.13 -13.11
CA ASP A 69 -21.52 0.50 -11.89
C ASP A 69 -21.47 1.45 -10.69
N ASP A 70 -22.49 1.37 -9.83
CA ASP A 70 -22.61 2.20 -8.62
C ASP A 70 -21.43 2.04 -7.66
N MET A 71 -20.85 0.83 -7.60
CA MET A 71 -19.77 0.51 -6.68
C MET A 71 -18.45 1.21 -7.05
N PRO A 72 -17.91 1.10 -8.29
CA PRO A 72 -16.80 1.92 -8.78
C PRO A 72 -17.05 3.43 -8.66
N LEU A 73 -18.26 3.90 -8.96
CA LEU A 73 -18.63 5.32 -8.81
C LEU A 73 -18.51 5.77 -7.36
N GLY A 74 -19.04 4.99 -6.41
CA GLY A 74 -18.90 5.28 -4.98
C GLY A 74 -17.44 5.28 -4.51
N GLN A 75 -16.59 4.41 -5.07
CA GLN A 75 -15.15 4.42 -4.79
C GLN A 75 -14.47 5.68 -5.33
N LEU A 76 -14.78 6.09 -6.56
CA LEU A 76 -14.25 7.31 -7.15
C LEU A 76 -14.61 8.55 -6.34
N ARG A 77 -15.86 8.68 -5.89
CA ARG A 77 -16.29 9.79 -5.01
C ARG A 77 -15.45 9.88 -3.74
N LYS A 78 -15.30 8.76 -3.03
CA LYS A 78 -14.49 8.70 -1.80
C LYS A 78 -13.01 8.96 -2.07
N MET A 79 -12.48 8.48 -3.20
CA MET A 79 -11.11 8.77 -3.60
C MET A 79 -10.90 10.26 -3.88
N THR A 80 -11.84 10.91 -4.58
CA THR A 80 -11.77 12.36 -4.84
C THR A 80 -11.84 13.14 -3.54
N GLU A 81 -12.72 12.75 -2.63
CA GLU A 81 -12.90 13.40 -1.34
C GLU A 81 -11.67 13.27 -0.43
N LEU A 82 -11.06 12.08 -0.35
CA LEU A 82 -9.98 11.77 0.59
C LEU A 82 -8.58 12.02 0.02
N CYS A 83 -8.40 11.86 -1.30
CA CYS A 83 -7.09 11.95 -1.95
C CYS A 83 -6.97 13.19 -2.87
N GLY A 84 -8.08 13.83 -3.25
CA GLY A 84 -8.11 14.99 -4.13
C GLY A 84 -8.10 14.65 -5.63
N GLU A 85 -8.48 15.64 -6.44
CA GLU A 85 -8.56 15.54 -7.90
C GLU A 85 -7.18 15.32 -8.54
N GLU A 86 -6.14 15.98 -8.02
CA GLU A 86 -4.77 15.84 -8.55
C GLU A 86 -4.25 14.40 -8.45
N PHE A 87 -4.52 13.72 -7.32
CA PHE A 87 -4.13 12.33 -7.14
C PHE A 87 -4.77 11.46 -8.22
N ILE A 88 -6.07 11.61 -8.45
CA ILE A 88 -6.81 10.86 -9.46
C ILE A 88 -6.27 11.15 -10.86
N ASN A 89 -6.04 12.41 -11.21
CA ASN A 89 -5.46 12.79 -12.50
C ASN A 89 -4.05 12.19 -12.72
N LYS A 90 -3.22 12.14 -11.67
CA LYS A 90 -1.90 11.48 -11.73
C LYS A 90 -2.04 9.97 -11.96
N VAL A 91 -3.02 9.31 -11.31
CA VAL A 91 -3.29 7.88 -11.51
C VAL A 91 -3.85 7.62 -12.92
N LEU A 92 -4.74 8.47 -13.44
CA LEU A 92 -5.26 8.38 -14.81
C LEU A 92 -4.14 8.48 -15.85
N ARG A 93 -3.24 9.47 -15.72
CA ARG A 93 -2.07 9.59 -16.60
C ARG A 93 -1.23 8.32 -16.56
N LYS A 94 -0.98 7.78 -15.37
CA LYS A 94 -0.22 6.53 -15.26
C LYS A 94 -0.94 5.33 -15.85
N THR A 95 -2.26 5.29 -15.73
CA THR A 95 -3.09 4.24 -16.31
C THR A 95 -2.95 4.26 -17.83
N ALA A 96 -3.04 5.44 -18.45
CA ALA A 96 -2.81 5.61 -19.89
C ALA A 96 -1.40 5.17 -20.32
N GLU A 97 -0.35 5.54 -19.56
CA GLU A 97 1.02 5.08 -19.83
C GLU A 97 1.15 3.55 -19.78
N VAL A 98 0.50 2.90 -18.80
CA VAL A 98 0.55 1.45 -18.62
C VAL A 98 -0.23 0.73 -19.71
N GLU A 99 -1.42 1.22 -20.07
CA GLU A 99 -2.20 0.67 -21.17
C GLU A 99 -1.48 0.80 -22.52
N ALA A 100 -0.79 1.93 -22.77
CA ALA A 100 0.05 2.12 -23.95
C ALA A 100 1.22 1.12 -24.04
N LYS A 101 1.68 0.58 -22.90
CA LYS A 101 2.71 -0.46 -22.82
C LYS A 101 2.16 -1.90 -22.86
N GLY A 102 0.88 -2.07 -23.16
CA GLY A 102 0.24 -3.39 -23.19
C GLY A 102 -0.57 -3.75 -21.94
N GLY A 103 -0.80 -2.80 -21.03
CA GLY A 103 -1.66 -2.97 -19.85
C GLY A 103 -1.07 -3.88 -18.77
N LEU A 104 -1.87 -4.23 -17.77
CA LEU A 104 -1.48 -5.14 -16.69
C LEU A 104 -2.25 -6.45 -16.78
N LEU A 105 -1.60 -7.57 -16.44
CA LEU A 105 -2.30 -8.84 -16.23
C LEU A 105 -3.05 -8.85 -14.89
N THR A 106 -4.09 -9.67 -14.83
CA THR A 106 -4.76 -10.01 -13.57
C THR A 106 -3.83 -10.78 -12.65
N HIS A 107 -4.21 -10.91 -11.38
CA HIS A 107 -3.36 -11.56 -10.36
C HIS A 107 -3.07 -13.03 -10.69
N ASP A 108 -4.00 -13.71 -11.35
CA ASP A 108 -3.85 -15.07 -11.85
C ASP A 108 -3.04 -15.15 -13.16
N GLY A 109 -2.66 -14.02 -13.76
CA GLY A 109 -1.90 -13.96 -15.01
C GLY A 109 -2.70 -14.37 -16.26
N THR A 110 -3.95 -14.80 -16.11
CA THR A 110 -4.72 -15.44 -17.21
C THR A 110 -5.26 -14.44 -18.22
N ARG A 111 -5.54 -13.21 -17.80
CA ARG A 111 -6.16 -12.19 -18.64
C ARG A 111 -5.57 -10.82 -18.37
N ARG A 112 -5.68 -9.93 -19.36
CA ARG A 112 -5.39 -8.50 -19.16
C ARG A 112 -6.50 -7.87 -18.31
N ARG A 113 -6.12 -6.93 -17.45
CA ARG A 113 -7.04 -6.07 -16.71
C ARG A 113 -7.70 -5.11 -17.70
N SER A 114 -8.94 -4.70 -17.41
CA SER A 114 -9.56 -3.57 -18.09
C SER A 114 -8.85 -2.28 -17.69
N VAL A 115 -9.06 -1.20 -18.46
CA VAL A 115 -8.52 0.13 -18.15
C VAL A 115 -8.92 0.58 -16.74
N GLY A 116 -10.20 0.42 -16.37
CA GLY A 116 -10.68 0.67 -15.01
C GLY A 116 -10.03 -0.25 -13.96
N GLY A 117 -9.87 -1.54 -14.26
CA GLY A 117 -9.15 -2.48 -13.39
C GLY A 117 -7.68 -2.13 -13.18
N THR A 118 -7.00 -1.61 -14.21
CA THR A 118 -5.64 -1.07 -14.14
C THR A 118 -5.61 0.20 -13.28
N PHE A 119 -6.56 1.12 -13.47
CA PHE A 119 -6.69 2.34 -12.65
C PHE A 119 -6.85 2.02 -11.16
N PHE A 120 -7.82 1.18 -10.78
CA PHE A 120 -8.06 0.82 -9.38
C PHE A 120 -6.87 0.06 -8.78
N PHE A 121 -6.20 -0.79 -9.56
CA PHE A 121 -4.98 -1.47 -9.11
C PHE A 121 -3.86 -0.48 -8.79
N LEU A 122 -3.63 0.50 -9.67
CA LEU A 122 -2.65 1.55 -9.43
C LEU A 122 -3.05 2.45 -8.26
N ALA A 123 -4.31 2.90 -8.19
CA ALA A 123 -4.81 3.74 -7.12
C ALA A 123 -4.58 3.12 -5.73
N LYS A 124 -4.95 1.84 -5.55
CA LYS A 124 -4.79 1.11 -4.28
C LYS A 124 -3.34 1.08 -3.79
N ARG A 125 -2.38 0.95 -4.70
CA ARG A 125 -0.94 0.92 -4.37
C ARG A 125 -0.36 2.29 -4.01
N ARG A 126 -1.07 3.36 -4.36
CA ARG A 126 -0.57 4.75 -4.29
C ARG A 126 -1.26 5.61 -3.26
N MET A 127 -2.48 5.25 -2.89
CA MET A 127 -3.29 6.04 -1.97
C MET A 127 -2.74 5.94 -0.54
N PRO A 128 -2.85 6.99 0.27
CA PRO A 128 -2.40 6.95 1.66
C PRO A 128 -3.16 5.88 2.45
N TYR A 129 -2.49 5.26 3.42
CA TYR A 129 -3.04 4.18 4.24
C TYR A 129 -4.38 4.56 4.89
N THR A 130 -4.49 5.80 5.37
CA THR A 130 -5.72 6.34 6.00
C THR A 130 -6.90 6.39 5.03
N ALA A 131 -6.69 6.79 3.78
CA ALA A 131 -7.73 6.79 2.77
C ALA A 131 -8.09 5.36 2.33
N PHE A 132 -7.08 4.49 2.19
CA PHE A 132 -7.30 3.10 1.80
C PHE A 132 -8.23 2.37 2.78
N THR A 133 -7.99 2.48 4.09
CA THR A 133 -8.79 1.76 5.10
C THR A 133 -10.25 2.23 5.15
N ILE A 134 -10.51 3.48 4.76
CA ILE A 134 -11.88 4.03 4.66
C ILE A 134 -12.58 3.53 3.40
N ILE A 135 -11.86 3.44 2.28
CA ILE A 135 -12.44 3.05 0.98
C ILE A 135 -12.57 1.53 0.85
N TYR A 136 -11.60 0.77 1.37
CA TYR A 136 -11.48 -0.68 1.24
C TYR A 136 -11.33 -1.37 2.62
N PRO A 137 -12.32 -1.28 3.51
CA PRO A 137 -12.20 -1.76 4.89
C PRO A 137 -11.92 -3.26 5.02
N ASP A 138 -12.40 -4.07 4.06
CA ASP A 138 -12.26 -5.52 4.06
C ASP A 138 -11.03 -6.03 3.27
N GLN A 139 -10.21 -5.15 2.70
CA GLN A 139 -9.02 -5.52 1.92
C GLN A 139 -7.74 -5.24 2.72
N ASN A 140 -6.70 -6.07 2.51
CA ASN A 140 -5.38 -5.79 3.06
C ASN A 140 -4.71 -4.68 2.25
N TYR A 141 -4.04 -3.74 2.93
CA TYR A 141 -3.27 -2.69 2.27
C TYR A 141 -2.11 -3.30 1.47
N PRO A 142 -1.91 -2.93 0.20
CA PRO A 142 -0.81 -3.43 -0.62
C PRO A 142 0.53 -2.89 -0.09
N GLY A 143 1.13 -3.61 0.84
CA GLY A 143 2.34 -3.23 1.57
C GLY A 143 2.33 -3.72 3.01
N ASP A 144 1.16 -4.00 3.58
CA ASP A 144 1.07 -4.65 4.88
C ASP A 144 1.54 -6.10 4.76
N PRO A 145 2.37 -6.58 5.71
CA PRO A 145 2.69 -7.99 5.77
C PRO A 145 1.39 -8.78 5.90
N PRO A 146 1.23 -9.91 5.17
CA PRO A 146 0.02 -10.72 5.27
C PRO A 146 -0.22 -11.03 6.74
N LYS A 147 -1.37 -10.60 7.28
CA LYS A 147 -1.75 -10.88 8.65
C LYS A 147 -1.61 -12.38 8.83
N LYS A 148 -0.61 -12.82 9.62
CA LYS A 148 -0.39 -14.24 9.91
C LYS A 148 -1.74 -14.74 10.43
N LYS A 149 -2.44 -15.56 9.63
CA LYS A 149 -3.65 -16.22 10.09
C LYS A 149 -3.23 -16.91 11.38
N ARG A 150 -3.79 -16.49 12.52
CA ARG A 150 -3.43 -17.07 13.80
C ARG A 150 -3.84 -18.54 13.70
N THR A 151 -2.88 -19.40 13.41
CA THR A 151 -3.04 -20.86 13.38
C THR A 151 -3.39 -21.40 14.76
N ASP A 152 -3.34 -20.53 15.78
CA ASP A 152 -3.69 -20.84 17.17
C ASP A 152 -5.18 -20.68 17.47
N ASP A 153 -6.00 -20.17 16.53
CA ASP A 153 -7.43 -20.47 16.52
C ASP A 153 -7.61 -21.91 16.01
N LYS A 154 -7.02 -22.86 16.75
CA LYS A 154 -7.54 -24.22 16.80
C LYS A 154 -9.03 -24.04 17.07
N PRO A 155 -9.93 -24.54 16.21
CA PRO A 155 -11.34 -24.53 16.52
C PRO A 155 -11.45 -25.14 17.91
N LYS A 156 -11.88 -24.35 18.91
CA LYS A 156 -12.26 -24.91 20.20
C LYS A 156 -13.21 -26.02 19.83
N LYS A 157 -12.75 -27.28 19.96
CA LYS A 157 -13.63 -28.43 19.97
C LYS A 157 -14.60 -28.08 21.08
N HIS A 158 -15.77 -27.55 20.71
CA HIS A 158 -16.89 -27.53 21.61
C HIS A 158 -17.02 -28.99 21.99
N GLY A 159 -16.66 -29.28 23.23
CA GLY A 159 -16.77 -30.61 23.80
C GLY A 159 -18.22 -31.01 23.61
N GLN A 160 -18.47 -31.79 22.57
CA GLN A 160 -19.65 -32.59 22.42
C GLN A 160 -19.53 -33.64 23.52
N GLN A 161 -19.84 -33.23 24.75
CA GLN A 161 -20.08 -34.17 25.83
C GLN A 161 -21.23 -35.04 25.37
N GLY A 162 -20.88 -36.29 25.10
CA GLY A 162 -21.80 -37.31 24.67
C GLY A 162 -22.95 -37.48 25.64
N LYS A 163 -24.15 -37.40 25.11
CA LYS A 163 -25.24 -38.37 25.32
C LYS A 163 -25.84 -38.50 23.92
N GLY A 164 -25.78 -39.59 23.19
CA GLY A 164 -25.73 -40.99 23.54
C GLY A 164 -26.69 -41.68 22.58
N LYS A 165 -26.29 -42.87 22.09
CA LYS A 165 -27.13 -43.91 21.48
C LYS A 165 -27.67 -43.66 20.05
N GLY A 166 -26.86 -44.14 19.10
CA GLY A 166 -27.22 -45.30 18.29
C GLY A 166 -28.35 -45.16 17.27
N PHE A 167 -27.97 -45.07 16.00
CA PHE A 167 -28.74 -45.71 14.93
C PHE A 167 -27.76 -46.36 13.95
N LYS A 168 -27.69 -47.69 14.02
CA LYS A 168 -27.09 -48.53 12.98
C LYS A 168 -28.11 -48.72 11.86
N GLY A 169 -27.62 -48.71 10.63
CA GLY A 169 -28.22 -49.48 9.53
C GLY A 169 -28.97 -48.64 8.51
N GLY A 170 -28.46 -48.63 7.28
CA GLY A 170 -29.16 -48.05 6.14
C GLY A 170 -28.28 -47.96 4.90
N LYS A 171 -27.79 -49.10 4.41
CA LYS A 171 -27.32 -49.21 3.02
C LYS A 171 -28.55 -49.06 2.13
N GLY A 172 -28.61 -47.99 1.32
CA GLY A 172 -29.68 -47.74 0.36
C GLY A 172 -29.11 -47.03 -0.88
N ALA A 173 -29.34 -47.67 -2.02
CA ALA A 173 -28.83 -47.42 -3.36
C ALA A 173 -29.07 -46.01 -3.96
N PRO A 174 -28.41 -45.68 -5.10
CA PRO A 174 -28.60 -44.42 -5.80
C PRO A 174 -29.81 -44.49 -6.74
N ARG A 175 -30.62 -43.42 -6.81
CA ARG A 175 -31.52 -43.12 -7.93
C ARG A 175 -32.27 -41.81 -7.70
N GLY A 176 -32.46 -41.03 -8.77
CA GLY A 176 -33.54 -40.04 -8.82
C GLY A 176 -33.18 -38.72 -9.48
N LYS A 177 -33.21 -38.69 -10.81
CA LYS A 177 -33.43 -37.46 -11.59
C LYS A 177 -34.82 -36.90 -11.30
N GLY A 178 -34.94 -35.57 -11.32
CA GLY A 178 -36.15 -34.87 -11.78
C GLY A 178 -37.03 -34.27 -10.69
N GLY A 179 -37.40 -32.99 -10.87
CA GLY A 179 -38.57 -32.39 -10.25
C GLY A 179 -38.39 -30.96 -9.73
N PRO A 180 -39.05 -29.95 -10.32
CA PRO A 180 -38.99 -28.55 -9.89
C PRO A 180 -40.12 -28.19 -8.90
N ARG A 181 -39.98 -26.99 -8.32
CA ARG A 181 -40.97 -26.18 -7.58
C ARG A 181 -41.14 -26.47 -6.09
N GLY A 182 -40.98 -25.41 -5.31
CA GLY A 182 -41.39 -25.36 -3.91
C GLY A 182 -41.13 -23.99 -3.31
N LYS A 183 -42.09 -23.08 -3.46
CA LYS A 183 -42.21 -21.86 -2.64
C LYS A 183 -42.32 -22.29 -1.17
N GLY A 184 -41.41 -21.84 -0.31
CA GLY A 184 -41.48 -21.99 1.14
C GLY A 184 -40.68 -20.86 1.78
N ALA A 185 -41.36 -19.86 2.34
CA ALA A 185 -41.77 -19.77 3.75
C ALA A 185 -40.73 -18.95 4.57
N PRO A 186 -41.19 -17.94 5.34
CA PRO A 186 -40.31 -17.03 6.07
C PRO A 186 -39.67 -17.73 7.27
N LYS A 187 -38.32 -17.76 7.31
CA LYS A 187 -37.58 -18.29 8.45
C LYS A 187 -37.73 -17.37 9.66
N GLY A 188 -38.17 -17.98 10.76
CA GLY A 188 -38.45 -17.37 12.05
C GLY A 188 -37.26 -16.63 12.66
N LYS A 189 -37.61 -15.54 13.35
CA LYS A 189 -36.75 -14.76 14.22
C LYS A 189 -36.47 -15.57 15.49
N GLY A 190 -35.24 -16.05 15.66
CA GLY A 190 -34.80 -16.67 16.91
C GLY A 190 -34.72 -15.64 18.06
N PRO A 191 -34.87 -16.07 19.32
CA PRO A 191 -34.88 -15.18 20.47
C PRO A 191 -33.52 -14.52 20.68
N ARG A 192 -33.56 -13.19 20.67
CA ARG A 192 -32.45 -12.26 20.95
C ARG A 192 -31.98 -12.49 22.39
N GLN A 193 -30.90 -13.24 22.56
CA GLN A 193 -30.25 -13.40 23.87
C GLN A 193 -29.84 -12.02 24.39
N GLN A 194 -30.36 -11.68 25.57
CA GLN A 194 -30.06 -10.46 26.29
C GLN A 194 -28.57 -10.48 26.67
N LYS A 195 -27.79 -9.55 26.08
CA LYS A 195 -26.42 -9.30 26.50
C LYS A 195 -26.48 -8.62 27.87
N GLY A 196 -25.92 -9.28 28.89
CA GLY A 196 -25.78 -8.75 30.24
C GLY A 196 -24.92 -7.47 30.31
N PRO A 197 -24.96 -6.78 31.46
CA PRO A 197 -24.32 -5.49 31.66
C PRO A 197 -22.80 -5.59 31.48
N ARG A 198 -22.28 -4.71 30.62
CA ARG A 198 -20.86 -4.57 30.29
C ARG A 198 -20.14 -3.99 31.52
N PRO A 199 -19.11 -4.67 32.09
CA PRO A 199 -18.40 -4.14 33.24
C PRO A 199 -17.69 -2.83 32.88
N GLN A 200 -17.86 -1.84 33.75
CA GLN A 200 -17.22 -0.52 33.67
C GLN A 200 -15.70 -0.71 33.66
N GLN A 201 -15.07 -0.32 32.55
CA GLN A 201 -13.62 -0.33 32.45
C GLN A 201 -13.08 0.84 33.27
N HIS A 202 -12.22 0.47 34.22
CA HIS A 202 -11.40 1.36 35.03
C HIS A 202 -10.60 2.33 34.15
N ASP A 203 -10.71 3.59 34.55
CA ASP A 203 -9.85 4.71 34.20
C ASP A 203 -8.40 4.40 34.62
N GLN A 204 -7.55 4.08 33.65
CA GLN A 204 -6.10 4.03 33.82
C GLN A 204 -5.42 4.57 32.58
N GLY A 205 -4.61 5.61 32.79
CA GLY A 205 -3.48 5.90 31.93
C GLY A 205 -3.37 7.36 31.54
N GLU A 206 -2.85 8.16 32.47
CA GLU A 206 -2.03 9.33 32.12
C GLU A 206 -1.03 8.92 31.04
N ARG A 207 -1.38 9.25 29.79
CA ARG A 207 -0.50 9.09 28.65
C ARG A 207 0.66 10.05 28.86
N LYS A 208 1.79 9.51 29.33
CA LYS A 208 3.10 10.16 29.29
C LYS A 208 3.25 10.84 27.94
N ARG A 209 3.11 12.17 27.95
CA ARG A 209 3.39 13.03 26.79
C ARG A 209 4.83 12.74 26.39
N THR A 210 5.02 12.02 25.30
CA THR A 210 6.33 11.85 24.69
C THR A 210 6.83 13.25 24.35
N HIS A 211 7.76 13.77 25.15
CA HIS A 211 8.48 15.00 24.85
C HIS A 211 9.03 14.86 23.45
N ARG A 212 8.44 15.61 22.52
CA ARG A 212 9.01 15.80 21.19
C ARG A 212 10.31 16.58 21.43
N PRO A 213 11.48 15.99 21.20
CA PRO A 213 12.73 16.69 21.43
C PRO A 213 12.71 17.99 20.59
N PRO A 214 13.21 19.11 21.13
CA PRO A 214 13.24 20.36 20.41
C PRO A 214 13.97 20.19 19.07
N PRO A 215 13.53 20.87 18.00
CA PRO A 215 14.19 20.79 16.71
C PRO A 215 15.67 21.18 16.88
N ALA A 216 16.58 20.29 16.48
CA ALA A 216 18.01 20.53 16.60
C ALA A 216 18.40 21.81 15.84
N PRO A 217 19.32 22.63 16.37
CA PRO A 217 19.75 23.87 15.72
C PRO A 217 20.28 23.55 14.31
N ARG A 218 19.81 24.32 13.31
CA ARG A 218 20.26 24.21 11.92
C ARG A 218 21.73 24.62 11.84
N GLN A 219 22.63 23.65 11.91
CA GLN A 219 24.05 23.88 11.69
C GLN A 219 24.24 24.21 10.20
N GLN A 220 24.75 25.40 9.91
CA GLN A 220 25.20 25.78 8.58
C GLN A 220 26.48 24.99 8.32
N VAL A 221 26.40 24.02 7.43
CA VAL A 221 27.58 23.30 6.92
C VAL A 221 28.18 24.11 5.79
N ASP A 222 29.45 24.50 5.94
CA ASP A 222 30.25 25.11 4.88
C ASP A 222 30.34 24.13 3.71
N VAL A 223 29.59 24.41 2.65
CA VAL A 223 29.57 23.55 1.47
C VAL A 223 30.76 23.97 0.60
N PRO A 224 31.68 23.05 0.27
CA PRO A 224 32.78 23.37 -0.64
C PRO A 224 32.23 23.86 -1.98
N ASP A 225 32.88 24.89 -2.53
CA ASP A 225 32.48 25.56 -3.76
C ASP A 225 32.35 24.53 -4.90
N LEU A 226 31.13 24.31 -5.38
CA LEU A 226 30.83 23.35 -6.43
C LEU A 226 31.05 24.03 -7.78
N SER A 227 31.71 23.33 -8.71
CA SER A 227 31.93 23.82 -10.08
C SER A 227 30.63 24.41 -10.67
N PRO A 228 30.69 25.59 -11.34
CA PRO A 228 29.53 26.28 -11.89
C PRO A 228 28.78 25.48 -12.96
N THR A 229 29.32 24.35 -13.41
CA THR A 229 28.71 23.45 -14.40
C THR A 229 27.68 22.47 -13.83
N THR A 230 27.49 22.43 -12.51
CA THR A 230 26.57 21.45 -11.87
C THR A 230 25.12 21.95 -11.90
N PRO A 231 24.14 21.17 -12.42
CA PRO A 231 22.73 21.55 -12.37
C PRO A 231 22.26 21.83 -10.93
N PRO A 232 21.38 22.83 -10.70
CA PRO A 232 21.00 23.26 -9.35
C PRO A 232 20.33 22.15 -8.53
N GLN A 233 19.58 21.27 -9.19
CA GLN A 233 18.94 20.11 -8.54
C GLN A 233 19.96 19.10 -8.02
N VAL A 234 21.05 18.90 -8.76
CA VAL A 234 22.14 17.98 -8.39
C VAL A 234 22.93 18.56 -7.22
N ALA A 235 23.21 19.86 -7.25
CA ALA A 235 23.86 20.57 -6.14
C ALA A 235 23.03 20.47 -4.84
N ALA A 236 21.71 20.68 -4.93
CA ALA A 236 20.81 20.53 -3.79
C ALA A 236 20.82 19.10 -3.22
N LYS A 237 20.76 18.09 -4.09
CA LYS A 237 20.82 16.67 -3.68
C LYS A 237 22.17 16.32 -3.05
N LEU A 238 23.27 16.80 -3.61
CA LEU A 238 24.61 16.57 -3.07
C LEU A 238 24.74 17.18 -1.66
N LYS A 239 24.21 18.39 -1.46
CA LYS A 239 24.17 19.05 -0.14
C LYS A 239 23.36 18.22 0.88
N GLN A 240 22.18 17.72 0.49
CA GLN A 240 21.38 16.85 1.35
C GLN A 240 22.13 15.57 1.74
N LEU A 241 22.79 14.91 0.79
CA LEU A 241 23.57 13.69 1.06
C LEU A 241 24.74 13.96 2.01
N MET A 242 25.43 15.10 1.86
CA MET A 242 26.51 15.50 2.78
C MET A 242 26.00 15.71 4.21
N ILE A 243 24.88 16.43 4.39
CA ILE A 243 24.24 16.63 5.70
C ILE A 243 23.84 15.28 6.32
N ALA A 244 23.28 14.37 5.51
CA ALA A 244 22.91 13.03 5.98
C ALA A 244 24.14 12.22 6.42
N ALA A 245 25.22 12.25 5.66
CA ALA A 245 26.47 11.57 6.01
C ALA A 245 27.05 12.09 7.34
N GLU A 246 27.09 13.39 7.56
CA GLU A 246 27.53 13.98 8.82
C GLU A 246 26.64 13.56 10.00
N THR A 247 25.34 13.53 9.79
CA THR A 247 24.38 13.08 10.81
C THR A 247 24.64 11.62 11.19
N PHE A 248 24.90 10.75 10.20
CA PHE A 248 25.26 9.36 10.47
C PHE A 248 26.61 9.23 11.20
N ARG A 249 27.62 10.03 10.83
CA ARG A 249 28.91 10.05 11.54
C ARG A 249 28.74 10.44 13.01
N LYS A 250 27.96 11.48 13.30
CA LYS A 250 27.61 11.90 14.69
C LYS A 250 26.89 10.78 15.44
N LYS A 251 25.94 10.10 14.79
CA LYS A 251 25.19 8.98 15.40
C LYS A 251 26.09 7.76 15.66
N ILE A 252 26.99 7.45 14.75
CA ILE A 252 27.98 6.37 14.91
C ILE A 252 28.88 6.69 16.11
N ALA A 253 29.43 7.91 16.20
CA ALA A 253 30.24 8.33 17.35
C ALA A 253 29.46 8.22 18.68
N ALA A 254 28.20 8.65 18.70
CA ALA A 254 27.34 8.53 19.88
C ALA A 254 27.01 7.07 20.25
N LEU A 255 26.91 6.16 19.28
CA LEU A 255 26.70 4.73 19.51
C LEU A 255 27.99 4.03 19.95
N GLU A 256 29.14 4.43 19.42
CA GLU A 256 30.46 3.87 19.78
C GLU A 256 30.88 4.28 21.20
N ALA A 257 30.48 5.47 21.66
CA ALA A 257 30.68 5.90 23.05
C ALA A 257 29.90 5.08 24.08
N LYS A 258 28.88 4.32 23.67
CA LYS A 258 28.11 3.43 24.55
C LYS A 258 28.83 2.11 24.80
N PRO A 259 28.56 1.43 25.93
CA PRO A 259 29.14 0.11 26.18
C PRO A 259 28.61 -0.91 25.16
N PRO A 260 29.36 -2.01 24.88
CA PRO A 260 29.08 -2.93 23.77
C PRO A 260 27.66 -3.50 23.74
N ASP A 261 27.09 -3.76 24.92
CA ASP A 261 25.73 -4.25 25.16
C ASP A 261 24.63 -3.25 24.74
N GLN A 262 24.98 -1.97 24.51
CA GLN A 262 24.04 -0.91 24.14
C GLN A 262 24.28 -0.32 22.74
N ARG A 263 25.19 -0.91 21.95
CA ARG A 263 25.51 -0.47 20.58
C ARG A 263 24.52 -0.97 19.53
N PHE A 264 23.26 -1.15 19.91
CA PHE A 264 22.22 -1.64 18.99
C PHE A 264 22.10 -0.71 17.77
N GLY A 265 22.15 -1.31 16.58
CA GLY A 265 22.02 -0.57 15.32
C GLY A 265 23.29 0.13 14.81
N LEU A 266 24.45 -0.03 15.46
CA LEU A 266 25.73 0.50 14.98
C LEU A 266 26.05 0.00 13.56
N GLU A 267 25.98 -1.32 13.35
CA GLU A 267 26.25 -1.94 12.04
C GLU A 267 25.29 -1.49 10.94
N SER A 268 24.00 -1.35 11.26
CA SER A 268 23.00 -0.81 10.31
C SER A 268 23.33 0.64 9.95
N THR A 269 23.69 1.47 10.94
CA THR A 269 24.04 2.87 10.72
C THR A 269 25.32 3.02 9.89
N ARG A 270 26.32 2.17 10.10
CA ARG A 270 27.54 2.11 9.26
C ARG A 270 27.23 1.77 7.81
N LYS A 271 26.36 0.78 7.56
CA LYS A 271 25.91 0.43 6.19
C LYS A 271 25.19 1.58 5.50
N LEU A 272 24.33 2.30 6.21
CA LEU A 272 23.65 3.49 5.69
C LEU A 272 24.65 4.59 5.31
N LEU A 273 25.62 4.89 6.18
CA LEU A 273 26.69 5.85 5.89
C LEU A 273 27.46 5.46 4.61
N ALA A 274 27.89 4.20 4.50
CA ALA A 274 28.63 3.72 3.32
C ALA A 274 27.82 3.85 2.02
N ASN A 275 26.50 3.62 2.08
CA ASN A 275 25.62 3.83 0.93
C ASN A 275 25.54 5.31 0.54
N THR A 276 25.32 6.20 1.52
CA THR A 276 25.28 7.65 1.29
C THR A 276 26.60 8.17 0.71
N GLU A 277 27.75 7.72 1.23
CA GLU A 277 29.06 8.11 0.72
C GLU A 277 29.30 7.62 -0.71
N ARG A 278 28.82 6.43 -1.07
CA ARG A 278 28.85 5.95 -2.45
C ARG A 278 28.04 6.84 -3.39
N GLN A 279 26.83 7.25 -2.99
CA GLN A 279 26.01 8.17 -3.80
C GLN A 279 26.68 9.53 -3.99
N ILE A 280 27.33 10.05 -2.94
CA ILE A 280 28.13 11.29 -3.01
C ILE A 280 29.26 11.12 -4.03
N ALA A 281 30.02 10.03 -3.95
CA ALA A 281 31.14 9.76 -4.84
C ALA A 281 30.68 9.61 -6.30
N ASP A 282 29.58 8.89 -6.55
CA ASP A 282 29.03 8.71 -7.89
C ASP A 282 28.56 10.02 -8.51
N LEU A 283 27.90 10.89 -7.72
CA LEU A 283 27.48 12.22 -8.20
C LEU A 283 28.70 13.10 -8.48
N LYS A 284 29.67 13.18 -7.57
CA LYS A 284 30.89 13.95 -7.81
C LYS A 284 31.62 13.47 -9.07
N LYS A 285 31.75 12.15 -9.26
CA LYS A 285 32.41 11.58 -10.45
C LYS A 285 31.68 11.92 -11.76
N ARG A 286 30.36 11.95 -11.75
CA ARG A 286 29.55 12.27 -12.94
C ARG A 286 29.67 13.74 -13.38
N TYR A 287 29.86 14.66 -12.43
CA TYR A 287 29.86 16.11 -12.67
C TYR A 287 31.24 16.76 -12.49
N ALA A 288 32.30 15.97 -12.34
CA ALA A 288 33.69 16.45 -12.34
C ALA A 288 34.28 16.59 -13.77
N LYS A 289 33.46 16.44 -14.80
CA LYS A 289 33.82 16.64 -16.21
C LYS A 289 33.27 17.98 -16.70
#